data_AF-A0A1H6BA18-F1
#
_entry.id   AF-A0A1H6BA18-F1
#
_cell.length_a   1.000
_cell.length_b   1.000
_cell.length_c   1.000
_cell.angle_alpha   90.00
_cell.angle_beta   90.00
_cell.angle_gamma   90.00
#
_symmetry.space_group_name_H-M   'P 1'
#
loop_
_entity.id
_entity.type
_entity.pdbx_description
1 polymer ?
#
loop_
_entity_poly.entity_id
_entity_poly.type
_entity_poly.pdbx_seq_one_letter_code
_entity_poly.pdbx_strand_id
1 'polypeptide(L)'
;MTTPTTPATPATREGAAGSSALNKVPEVTLWFWIIKILCTTVGESFADYINTTLGFGLTNTMLLFTAVFAVVLTIQFRTRRYSPFPYWLTVVVVSVTGTLYTDMLTDQRHVPLWLSTTVFSGLLVLVFGVWWLRERTLSIHSITTFPREAFYWLTVLVTFALGTATGDWTLELTNWTPATSVLLPVGLIAAVTGLWKFGANPVLSFWLAYILTRPLGANIGDWLASPKTATSPGEPVGLGLGTFATSLIFLSAILATVIYLAISRSDVAETYELTHGLPVTTNPRKERIGLGGFGTLAVATIALLVWAHHQPHVTCDPTGRSETLPACPKAAMTAGQTAAAVTKYEKLVQTAIAQDKAGSAAASHATVQKMRDDWDADATSLQAVNTTTWTLLDNQMDEVLKAYAIDHGNIKSAPAAEQEKQLGVLRGDFTGHHF
;
A
#
# COMPACT_ATOMS: atom_id res chain seq x y z
N MET A 1 -0.07 52.86 -61.53
CA MET A 1 -0.85 52.55 -60.32
C MET A 1 -0.27 51.28 -59.72
N THR A 2 0.63 51.43 -58.75
CA THR A 2 1.25 50.33 -58.01
C THR A 2 0.79 50.45 -56.56
N THR A 3 -0.08 49.54 -56.13
CA THR A 3 -0.57 49.42 -54.76
C THR A 3 0.56 49.02 -53.82
N PRO A 4 0.77 49.70 -52.67
CA PRO A 4 1.76 49.26 -51.70
C PRO A 4 1.18 48.12 -50.85
N THR A 5 1.84 46.97 -50.88
CA THR A 5 1.63 45.86 -49.93
C THR A 5 2.13 46.28 -48.55
N THR A 6 1.22 46.39 -47.59
CA THR A 6 1.52 46.54 -46.17
C THR A 6 2.19 45.26 -45.64
N PRO A 7 3.34 45.34 -44.94
CA PRO A 7 3.91 44.17 -44.29
C PRO A 7 3.04 43.80 -43.07
N ALA A 8 2.54 42.56 -43.05
CA ALA A 8 1.86 42.00 -41.89
C ALA A 8 2.85 41.89 -40.73
N THR A 9 2.61 42.64 -39.66
CA THR A 9 3.32 42.49 -38.38
C THR A 9 3.06 41.09 -37.83
N PRO A 10 4.09 40.30 -37.46
CA PRO A 10 3.86 39.05 -36.75
C PRO A 10 3.29 39.42 -35.38
N ALA A 11 2.04 39.05 -35.11
CA ALA A 11 1.48 39.10 -33.78
C ALA A 11 2.31 38.17 -32.88
N THR A 12 3.15 38.75 -32.03
CA THR A 12 3.83 38.06 -30.94
C THR A 12 2.78 37.40 -30.05
N ARG A 13 2.73 36.07 -30.06
CA ARG A 13 1.98 35.26 -29.09
C ARG A 13 2.66 35.35 -27.73
N GLU A 14 2.51 36.48 -27.03
CA GLU A 14 3.01 36.66 -25.65
C GLU A 14 2.09 36.04 -24.58
N GLY A 15 0.92 35.49 -24.96
CA GLY A 15 -0.09 35.02 -23.99
C GLY A 15 0.14 33.64 -23.35
N ALA A 16 1.04 32.80 -23.88
CA ALA A 16 1.25 31.44 -23.37
C ALA A 16 2.47 31.33 -22.42
N ALA A 17 3.54 32.09 -22.70
CA ALA A 17 4.81 32.02 -21.97
C ALA A 17 4.77 32.61 -20.55
N GLY A 18 3.77 33.45 -20.23
CA GLY A 18 3.65 34.07 -18.90
C GLY A 18 3.11 33.17 -17.79
N SER A 19 2.55 31.99 -18.12
CA SER A 19 1.87 31.12 -17.16
C SER A 19 2.70 29.93 -16.65
N SER A 20 3.72 29.48 -17.42
CA SER A 20 4.55 28.33 -17.03
C SER A 20 5.53 28.67 -15.88
N ALA A 21 5.99 29.92 -15.79
CA ALA A 21 6.92 30.40 -14.75
C ALA A 21 6.34 30.43 -13.31
N LEU A 22 5.02 30.30 -13.15
CA LEU A 22 4.33 30.28 -11.85
C LEU A 22 3.77 28.90 -11.48
N ASN A 23 3.92 27.88 -12.34
CA ASN A 23 3.43 26.55 -12.02
C ASN A 23 4.19 25.98 -10.81
N LYS A 24 3.45 25.35 -9.90
CA LYS A 24 4.01 24.77 -8.66
C LYS A 24 4.33 23.28 -8.76
N VAL A 25 4.01 22.66 -9.90
CA VAL A 25 4.21 21.24 -10.18
C VAL A 25 5.32 21.08 -11.22
N PRO A 26 6.20 20.08 -11.08
CA PRO A 26 7.25 19.79 -12.07
C PRO A 26 6.67 19.43 -13.42
N GLU A 27 7.49 19.60 -14.46
CA GLU A 27 7.18 19.03 -15.77
C GLU A 27 7.24 17.50 -15.75
N VAL A 28 6.35 16.90 -16.55
CA VAL A 28 6.21 15.44 -16.66
C VAL A 28 7.31 14.87 -17.56
N THR A 29 8.52 14.81 -17.01
CA THR A 29 9.70 14.21 -17.65
C THR A 29 9.82 12.72 -17.31
N LEU A 30 10.81 12.03 -17.87
CA LEU A 30 11.15 10.67 -17.42
C LEU A 30 11.52 10.64 -15.93
N TRP A 31 12.23 11.67 -15.45
CA TRP A 31 12.61 11.79 -14.05
C TRP A 31 11.40 11.89 -13.14
N PHE A 32 10.36 12.63 -13.54
CA PHE A 32 9.09 12.70 -12.80
C PHE A 32 8.53 11.30 -12.50
N TRP A 33 8.50 10.42 -13.50
CA TRP A 33 8.00 9.05 -13.33
C TRP A 33 8.92 8.19 -12.47
N ILE A 34 10.25 8.32 -12.64
CA ILE A 34 11.23 7.58 -11.83
C ILE A 34 11.04 7.92 -10.35
N ILE A 35 11.14 9.20 -9.97
CA ILE A 35 11.05 9.59 -8.57
C ILE A 35 9.64 9.35 -8.00
N LYS A 36 8.58 9.50 -8.80
CA LYS A 36 7.21 9.14 -8.39
C LYS A 36 7.11 7.67 -8.00
N ILE A 37 7.62 6.75 -8.83
CA ILE A 37 7.63 5.31 -8.54
C ILE A 37 8.45 5.03 -7.27
N LEU A 38 9.61 5.66 -7.13
CA LEU A 38 10.42 5.51 -5.91
C LEU A 38 9.65 5.97 -4.66
N CYS A 39 8.98 7.13 -4.71
CA CYS A 39 8.18 7.65 -3.60
C CYS A 39 6.98 6.75 -3.25
N THR A 40 6.34 6.13 -4.25
CA THR A 40 5.23 5.19 -4.02
C THR A 40 5.69 3.91 -3.34
N THR A 41 6.91 3.43 -3.64
CA THR A 41 7.48 2.25 -2.99
C THR A 41 7.91 2.53 -1.55
N VAL A 42 8.57 3.67 -1.28
CA VAL A 42 8.90 4.08 0.11
C VAL A 42 7.65 4.23 0.96
N GLY A 43 6.57 4.76 0.38
CA GLY A 43 5.31 4.97 1.10
C GLY A 43 4.75 3.69 1.73
N GLU A 44 4.96 2.55 1.09
CA GLU A 44 4.58 1.22 1.58
C GLU A 44 5.56 0.74 2.66
N SER A 45 6.80 0.47 2.25
CA SER A 45 7.78 -0.18 3.11
C SER A 45 8.16 0.62 4.36
N PHE A 46 8.08 1.96 4.30
CA PHE A 46 8.39 2.82 5.43
C PHE A 46 7.22 2.93 6.42
N ALA A 47 5.97 2.91 5.93
CA ALA A 47 4.79 2.84 6.80
C ALA A 47 4.82 1.53 7.61
N ASP A 48 5.07 0.40 6.92
CA ASP A 48 5.18 -0.91 7.54
C ASP A 48 6.30 -0.98 8.57
N TYR A 49 7.48 -0.44 8.24
CA TYR A 49 8.61 -0.42 9.15
C TYR A 49 8.28 0.29 10.46
N ILE A 50 7.65 1.48 10.39
CA ILE A 50 7.31 2.24 11.59
C ILE A 50 6.21 1.56 12.38
N ASN A 51 5.23 0.96 11.71
CA ASN A 51 4.14 0.25 12.37
C ASN A 51 4.64 -1.01 13.10
N THR A 52 5.35 -1.89 12.39
CA THR A 52 5.73 -3.23 12.87
C THR A 52 7.00 -3.23 13.72
N THR A 53 8.02 -2.45 13.35
CA THR A 53 9.36 -2.58 13.96
C THR A 53 9.55 -1.61 15.12
N LEU A 54 8.99 -0.40 15.04
CA LEU A 54 9.11 0.58 16.13
C LEU A 54 8.04 0.41 17.21
N GLY A 55 7.05 -0.48 17.01
CA GLY A 55 6.01 -0.78 18.00
C GLY A 55 5.14 0.42 18.38
N PHE A 56 5.15 1.49 17.56
CA PHE A 56 4.37 2.70 17.81
C PHE A 56 2.86 2.44 17.68
N GLY A 57 2.49 1.39 16.94
CA GLY A 57 1.11 1.05 16.61
C GLY A 57 0.55 1.95 15.51
N LEU A 58 -0.33 1.38 14.69
CA LEU A 58 -0.85 1.99 13.47
C LEU A 58 -1.49 3.37 13.71
N THR A 59 -2.25 3.50 14.81
CA THR A 59 -2.91 4.78 15.16
C THR A 59 -1.93 5.91 15.45
N ASN A 60 -0.88 5.67 16.23
CA ASN A 60 0.07 6.73 16.57
C ASN A 60 0.91 7.13 15.36
N THR A 61 1.31 6.15 14.55
CA THR A 61 2.02 6.38 13.29
C THR A 61 1.18 7.23 12.34
N MET A 62 -0.10 6.88 12.15
CA MET A 62 -1.03 7.66 11.33
C MET A 62 -1.15 9.11 11.83
N LEU A 63 -1.34 9.32 13.13
CA LEU A 63 -1.47 10.68 13.69
C LEU A 63 -0.19 11.51 13.51
N LEU A 64 0.98 10.90 13.72
CA LEU A 64 2.27 11.54 13.51
C LEU A 64 2.44 11.97 12.05
N PHE A 65 2.23 11.06 11.10
CA PHE A 65 2.39 11.37 9.68
C PHE A 65 1.33 12.34 9.17
N THR A 66 0.13 12.31 9.73
CA THR A 66 -0.90 13.33 9.46
C THR A 66 -0.43 14.73 9.89
N ALA A 67 0.17 14.85 11.07
CA ALA A 67 0.73 16.12 11.54
C ALA A 67 1.92 16.58 10.68
N VAL A 68 2.84 15.68 10.34
CA VAL A 68 3.96 15.96 9.44
C VAL A 68 3.46 16.38 8.07
N PHE A 69 2.45 15.69 7.52
CA PHE A 69 1.81 16.00 6.25
C PHE A 69 1.23 17.42 6.26
N ALA A 70 0.49 17.79 7.31
CA ALA A 70 -0.04 19.14 7.44
C ALA A 70 1.06 20.22 7.44
N VAL A 71 2.19 19.96 8.10
CA VAL A 71 3.34 20.88 8.13
C VAL A 71 3.98 21.02 6.75
N VAL A 72 4.36 19.91 6.09
CA VAL A 72 5.03 19.97 4.78
C VAL A 72 4.11 20.51 3.70
N LEU A 73 2.81 20.18 3.75
CA LEU A 73 1.81 20.72 2.85
C LEU A 73 1.63 22.23 3.04
N THR A 74 1.67 22.73 4.28
CA THR A 74 1.64 24.17 4.56
C THR A 74 2.87 24.89 3.97
N ILE A 75 4.05 24.27 4.06
CA ILE A 75 5.28 24.80 3.44
C ILE A 75 5.13 24.82 1.91
N GLN A 76 4.59 23.77 1.32
CA GLN A 76 4.33 23.68 -0.11
C GLN A 76 3.38 24.80 -0.58
N PHE A 77 2.24 24.99 0.09
CA PHE A 77 1.29 26.06 -0.23
C PHE A 77 1.92 27.46 -0.14
N ARG A 78 2.84 27.68 0.80
CA ARG A 78 3.57 28.96 0.95
C ARG A 78 4.59 29.20 -0.16
N THR A 79 5.05 28.15 -0.83
CA THR A 79 6.04 28.26 -1.90
C THR A 79 5.37 28.84 -3.15
N ARG A 80 5.95 29.91 -3.72
CA ARG A 80 5.33 30.66 -4.83
C ARG A 80 5.59 30.09 -6.22
N ARG A 81 6.56 29.19 -6.35
CA ARG A 81 6.99 28.55 -7.60
C ARG A 81 7.40 27.11 -7.31
N TYR A 82 7.48 26.28 -8.34
CA TYR A 82 8.02 24.93 -8.18
C TYR A 82 9.43 24.96 -7.56
N SER A 83 9.60 24.18 -6.49
CA SER A 83 10.89 23.90 -5.88
C SER A 83 10.96 22.39 -5.65
N PRO A 84 11.97 21.69 -6.18
CA PRO A 84 12.03 20.23 -6.12
C PRO A 84 11.93 19.67 -4.71
N PHE A 85 12.64 20.27 -3.74
CA PHE A 85 12.71 19.73 -2.39
C PHE A 85 11.36 19.72 -1.64
N PRO A 86 10.67 20.86 -1.41
CA PRO A 86 9.39 20.85 -0.70
C PRO A 86 8.32 20.05 -1.44
N TYR A 87 8.33 20.07 -2.77
CA TYR A 87 7.38 19.30 -3.57
C TYR A 87 7.56 17.80 -3.39
N TRP A 88 8.77 17.26 -3.62
CA TRP A 88 9.03 15.83 -3.51
C TRP A 88 8.97 15.34 -2.06
N LEU A 89 9.34 16.18 -1.09
CA LEU A 89 9.11 15.87 0.33
C LEU A 89 7.62 15.71 0.62
N THR A 90 6.78 16.61 0.11
CA THR A 90 5.32 16.49 0.26
C THR A 90 4.79 15.23 -0.42
N VAL A 91 5.33 14.85 -1.58
CA VAL A 91 4.98 13.59 -2.28
C VAL A 91 5.38 12.34 -1.48
N VAL A 92 6.53 12.35 -0.80
CA VAL A 92 6.94 11.23 0.08
C VAL A 92 6.06 11.15 1.32
N VAL A 93 5.78 12.28 1.98
CA VAL A 93 4.97 12.26 3.20
C VAL A 93 3.52 11.89 2.90
N VAL A 94 2.95 12.39 1.80
CA VAL A 94 1.59 12.02 1.39
C VAL A 94 1.50 10.56 0.96
N SER A 95 2.58 9.97 0.41
CA SER A 95 2.58 8.55 0.07
C SER A 95 2.44 7.68 1.31
N VAL A 96 3.25 7.93 2.34
CA VAL A 96 3.17 7.24 3.64
C VAL A 96 1.82 7.47 4.32
N THR A 97 1.34 8.71 4.33
CA THR A 97 0.06 9.06 5.00
C THR A 97 -1.13 8.39 4.31
N GLY A 98 -1.12 8.31 2.97
CA GLY A 98 -2.17 7.65 2.20
C GLY A 98 -2.25 6.14 2.43
N THR A 99 -1.10 5.47 2.57
CA THR A 99 -1.03 4.05 2.98
C THR A 99 -1.69 3.88 4.34
N LEU A 100 -1.22 4.62 5.35
CA LEU A 100 -1.69 4.51 6.73
C LEU A 100 -3.20 4.74 6.89
N TYR A 101 -3.81 5.60 6.06
CA TYR A 101 -5.27 5.78 6.06
C TYR A 101 -6.02 4.57 5.53
N THR A 102 -5.45 3.86 4.56
CA THR A 102 -6.02 2.63 4.02
C THR A 102 -5.89 1.51 5.04
N ASP A 103 -4.69 1.30 5.58
CA ASP A 103 -4.38 0.27 6.57
C ASP A 103 -5.21 0.46 7.84
N MET A 104 -5.43 1.72 8.26
CA MET A 104 -6.30 2.03 9.40
C MET A 104 -7.72 1.51 9.18
N LEU A 105 -8.24 1.60 7.96
CA LEU A 105 -9.58 1.12 7.63
C LEU A 105 -9.61 -0.40 7.52
N THR A 106 -8.63 -1.01 6.86
CA THR A 106 -8.62 -2.45 6.57
C THR A 106 -8.17 -3.26 7.76
N ASP A 107 -7.07 -2.89 8.40
CA ASP A 107 -6.39 -3.74 9.38
C ASP A 107 -6.94 -3.50 10.78
N GLN A 108 -7.14 -2.22 11.14
CA GLN A 108 -7.62 -1.85 12.47
C GLN A 108 -9.15 -1.75 12.57
N ARG A 109 -9.84 -1.39 11.48
CA ARG A 109 -11.31 -1.29 11.46
C ARG A 109 -11.99 -2.44 10.70
N HIS A 110 -11.23 -3.39 10.17
CA HIS A 110 -11.73 -4.58 9.47
C HIS A 110 -12.69 -4.25 8.31
N VAL A 111 -12.47 -3.12 7.64
CA VAL A 111 -13.25 -2.73 6.46
C VAL A 111 -12.74 -3.53 5.26
N PRO A 112 -13.60 -4.27 4.54
CA PRO A 112 -13.16 -5.06 3.38
C PRO A 112 -12.51 -4.19 2.30
N LEU A 113 -11.43 -4.69 1.69
CA LEU A 113 -10.65 -3.97 0.68
C LEU A 113 -11.46 -3.56 -0.57
N TRP A 114 -12.39 -4.39 -1.01
CA TRP A 114 -13.31 -4.07 -2.12
C TRP A 114 -14.18 -2.84 -1.80
N LEU A 115 -14.60 -2.69 -0.54
CA LEU A 115 -15.44 -1.57 -0.08
C LEU A 115 -14.59 -0.30 0.00
N SER A 116 -13.40 -0.37 0.61
CA SER A 116 -12.44 0.75 0.67
C SER A 116 -12.08 1.24 -0.74
N THR A 117 -11.78 0.33 -1.67
CA THR A 117 -11.49 0.65 -3.08
C THR A 117 -12.67 1.35 -3.76
N THR A 118 -13.90 0.87 -3.52
CA THR A 118 -15.12 1.46 -4.09
C THR A 118 -15.35 2.88 -3.55
N VAL A 119 -15.20 3.08 -2.24
CA VAL A 119 -15.36 4.39 -1.58
C VAL A 119 -14.31 5.38 -2.07
N PHE A 120 -13.02 4.99 -2.11
CA PHE A 120 -11.97 5.88 -2.60
C PHE A 120 -12.10 6.19 -4.09
N SER A 121 -12.59 5.25 -4.91
CA SER A 121 -12.91 5.49 -6.32
C SER A 121 -14.03 6.52 -6.47
N GLY A 122 -15.11 6.38 -5.70
CA GLY A 122 -16.21 7.35 -5.67
C GLY A 122 -15.76 8.73 -5.20
N LEU A 123 -14.92 8.78 -4.16
CA LEU A 123 -14.33 10.01 -3.66
C LEU A 123 -13.43 10.68 -4.70
N LEU A 124 -12.62 9.90 -5.43
CA LEU A 124 -11.76 10.42 -6.49
C LEU A 124 -12.57 11.04 -7.64
N VAL A 125 -13.64 10.35 -8.07
CA VAL A 125 -14.58 10.88 -9.07
C VAL A 125 -15.25 12.16 -8.58
N LEU A 126 -15.65 12.22 -7.31
CA LEU A 126 -16.21 13.42 -6.71
C LEU A 126 -15.21 14.58 -6.71
N VAL A 127 -13.97 14.35 -6.30
CA VAL A 127 -12.91 15.37 -6.29
C VAL A 127 -12.63 15.90 -7.69
N PHE A 128 -12.47 15.01 -8.69
CA PHE A 128 -12.32 15.42 -10.09
C PHE A 128 -13.55 16.17 -10.61
N GLY A 129 -14.75 15.73 -10.28
CA GLY A 129 -16.00 16.37 -10.69
C GLY A 129 -16.13 17.79 -10.13
N VAL A 130 -15.90 17.97 -8.83
CA VAL A 130 -15.94 19.29 -8.18
C VAL A 130 -14.83 20.19 -8.71
N TRP A 131 -13.61 19.67 -8.90
CA TRP A 131 -12.50 20.42 -9.47
C TRP A 131 -12.82 20.90 -10.89
N TRP A 132 -13.32 20.01 -11.76
CA TRP A 132 -13.72 20.37 -13.11
C TRP A 132 -14.85 21.39 -13.13
N LEU A 133 -15.87 21.25 -12.27
CA LEU A 133 -16.99 22.19 -12.20
C LEU A 133 -16.54 23.61 -11.82
N ARG A 134 -15.56 23.72 -10.92
CA ARG A 134 -15.02 24.99 -10.41
C ARG A 134 -14.00 25.64 -11.36
N GLU A 135 -13.04 24.87 -11.86
CA GLU A 135 -11.86 25.39 -12.55
C GLU A 135 -11.88 25.14 -14.06
N ARG A 136 -12.78 24.25 -14.54
CA ARG A 136 -12.93 23.84 -15.95
C ARG A 136 -11.65 23.29 -16.58
N THR A 137 -10.70 22.85 -15.75
CA THR A 137 -9.46 22.21 -16.14
C THR A 137 -9.05 21.19 -15.08
N LEU A 138 -8.51 20.06 -15.53
CA LEU A 138 -7.85 19.05 -14.68
C LEU A 138 -6.34 18.98 -14.99
N SER A 139 -5.82 19.98 -15.71
CA SER A 139 -4.43 20.03 -16.15
C SER A 139 -3.49 20.47 -15.04
N ILE A 140 -2.46 19.67 -14.81
CA ILE A 140 -1.37 19.93 -13.86
C ILE A 140 -0.45 21.08 -14.26
N HIS A 141 -0.43 21.46 -15.55
CA HIS A 141 0.40 22.57 -16.05
C HIS A 141 -0.15 23.95 -15.66
N SER A 142 -1.29 23.99 -14.95
CA SER A 142 -2.01 25.22 -14.63
C SER A 142 -2.26 25.42 -13.13
N ILE A 143 -1.43 24.80 -12.29
CA ILE A 143 -1.54 24.86 -10.83
C ILE A 143 -0.81 26.11 -10.34
N THR A 144 -1.48 27.24 -10.52
CA THR A 144 -0.96 28.58 -10.19
C THR A 144 -1.76 29.27 -9.07
N THR A 145 -2.98 28.80 -8.77
CA THR A 145 -3.87 29.37 -7.76
C THR A 145 -4.04 28.42 -6.56
N PHE A 146 -4.35 28.98 -5.40
CA PHE A 146 -4.57 28.21 -4.17
C PHE A 146 -5.68 27.14 -4.32
N PRO A 147 -6.87 27.41 -4.91
CA PRO A 147 -7.89 26.38 -5.09
C PRO A 147 -7.43 25.22 -5.97
N ARG A 148 -6.70 25.49 -7.06
CA ARG A 148 -6.16 24.45 -7.95
C ARG A 148 -5.11 23.60 -7.25
N GLU A 149 -4.24 24.23 -6.46
CA GLU A 149 -3.24 23.52 -5.66
C GLU A 149 -3.90 22.64 -4.59
N ALA A 150 -4.98 23.11 -3.96
CA ALA A 150 -5.74 22.32 -2.99
C ALA A 150 -6.42 21.11 -3.63
N PHE A 151 -7.08 21.27 -4.78
CA PHE A 151 -7.64 20.14 -5.53
C PHE A 151 -6.56 19.16 -5.98
N TYR A 152 -5.41 19.67 -6.42
CA TYR A 152 -4.27 18.83 -6.79
C TYR A 152 -3.82 17.95 -5.62
N TRP A 153 -3.49 18.53 -4.46
CA TRP A 153 -3.02 17.76 -3.31
C TRP A 153 -4.09 16.84 -2.72
N LEU A 154 -5.36 17.25 -2.75
CA LEU A 154 -6.46 16.37 -2.35
C LEU A 154 -6.58 15.17 -3.31
N THR A 155 -6.49 15.41 -4.62
CA THR A 155 -6.48 14.34 -5.63
C THR A 155 -5.31 13.41 -5.37
N VAL A 156 -4.10 13.95 -5.16
CA VAL A 156 -2.90 13.16 -4.85
C VAL A 156 -3.15 12.27 -3.63
N LEU A 157 -3.61 12.82 -2.51
CA LEU A 157 -3.90 12.05 -1.29
C LEU A 157 -4.91 10.91 -1.55
N VAL A 158 -6.03 11.21 -2.21
CA VAL A 158 -7.07 10.19 -2.51
C VAL A 158 -6.54 9.12 -3.47
N THR A 159 -5.73 9.48 -4.46
CA THR A 159 -5.12 8.50 -5.36
C THR A 159 -4.10 7.60 -4.66
N PHE A 160 -3.41 8.10 -3.63
CA PHE A 160 -2.51 7.30 -2.82
C PHE A 160 -3.28 6.25 -2.02
N ALA A 161 -4.35 6.66 -1.31
CA ALA A 161 -5.19 5.72 -0.56
C ALA A 161 -5.91 4.72 -1.49
N LEU A 162 -6.48 5.19 -2.61
CA LEU A 162 -7.09 4.31 -3.61
C LEU A 162 -6.09 3.28 -4.15
N GLY A 163 -4.87 3.72 -4.45
CA GLY A 163 -3.85 2.88 -5.04
C GLY A 163 -3.35 1.78 -4.12
N THR A 164 -3.21 2.06 -2.82
CA THR A 164 -2.94 1.04 -1.79
C THR A 164 -4.09 0.03 -1.74
N ALA A 165 -5.32 0.50 -1.51
CA ALA A 165 -6.50 -0.37 -1.41
C ALA A 165 -6.69 -1.25 -2.67
N THR A 166 -6.46 -0.69 -3.86
CA THR A 166 -6.59 -1.43 -5.13
C THR A 166 -5.45 -2.44 -5.30
N GLY A 167 -4.24 -2.10 -4.86
CA GLY A 167 -3.08 -3.00 -4.89
C GLY A 167 -3.35 -4.25 -4.04
N ASP A 168 -3.68 -4.04 -2.77
CA ASP A 168 -3.94 -5.11 -1.82
C ASP A 168 -5.16 -5.93 -2.23
N TRP A 169 -6.23 -5.26 -2.70
CA TRP A 169 -7.40 -5.96 -3.21
C TRP A 169 -7.08 -6.82 -4.43
N THR A 170 -6.15 -6.38 -5.29
CA THR A 170 -5.71 -7.19 -6.44
C THR A 170 -5.00 -8.45 -5.96
N LEU A 171 -4.13 -8.34 -4.94
CA LEU A 171 -3.46 -9.49 -4.33
C LEU A 171 -4.47 -10.45 -3.69
N GLU A 172 -5.42 -9.94 -2.90
CA GLU A 172 -6.49 -10.72 -2.27
C GLU A 172 -7.37 -11.43 -3.31
N LEU A 173 -7.75 -10.73 -4.37
CA LEU A 173 -8.67 -11.24 -5.39
C LEU A 173 -8.05 -12.33 -6.25
N THR A 174 -6.75 -12.22 -6.55
CA THR A 174 -6.04 -13.07 -7.52
C THR A 174 -5.10 -14.09 -6.88
N ASN A 175 -4.80 -13.93 -5.59
CA ASN A 175 -3.80 -14.70 -4.85
C ASN A 175 -2.42 -14.72 -5.55
N TRP A 176 -2.13 -13.68 -6.34
CA TRP A 176 -0.86 -13.50 -7.03
C TRP A 176 0.22 -13.10 -6.04
N THR A 177 1.45 -13.55 -6.28
CA THR A 177 2.60 -13.02 -5.53
C THR A 177 2.81 -11.55 -5.89
N PRO A 178 3.32 -10.71 -4.97
CA PRO A 178 3.60 -9.30 -5.26
C PRO A 178 4.42 -9.11 -6.55
N ALA A 179 5.42 -9.98 -6.79
CA ALA A 179 6.23 -10.00 -8.01
C ALA A 179 5.40 -10.13 -9.30
N THR A 180 4.43 -11.03 -9.31
CA THR A 180 3.55 -11.25 -10.47
C THR A 180 2.52 -10.13 -10.62
N SER A 181 2.02 -9.60 -9.49
CA SER A 181 1.05 -8.51 -9.47
C SER A 181 1.60 -7.22 -10.09
N VAL A 182 2.92 -6.98 -10.03
CA VAL A 182 3.60 -5.85 -10.73
C VAL A 182 3.31 -5.81 -12.23
N LEU A 183 3.12 -6.95 -12.90
CA LEU A 183 2.92 -7.00 -14.36
C LEU A 183 1.65 -6.28 -14.80
N LEU A 184 0.60 -6.31 -13.98
CA LEU A 184 -0.67 -5.66 -14.29
C LEU A 184 -0.54 -4.13 -14.41
N PRO A 185 -0.13 -3.37 -13.36
CA PRO A 185 0.02 -1.94 -13.47
C PRO A 185 1.11 -1.53 -14.47
N VAL A 186 2.21 -2.28 -14.62
CA VAL A 186 3.22 -2.01 -15.68
C VAL A 186 2.59 -2.11 -17.07
N GLY A 187 1.84 -3.19 -17.34
CA GLY A 187 1.15 -3.40 -18.61
C GLY A 187 0.12 -2.31 -18.91
N LEU A 188 -0.63 -1.89 -17.89
CA LEU A 188 -1.61 -0.81 -18.02
C LEU A 188 -0.94 0.55 -18.26
N ILE A 189 0.15 0.88 -17.56
CA ILE A 189 0.93 2.10 -17.80
C ILE A 189 1.50 2.10 -19.23
N ALA A 190 2.02 0.96 -19.70
CA ALA A 190 2.52 0.83 -21.07
C ALA A 190 1.40 1.03 -22.11
N ALA A 191 0.22 0.44 -21.88
CA ALA A 191 -0.94 0.62 -22.75
C ALA A 191 -1.45 2.06 -22.77
N VAL A 192 -1.57 2.71 -21.61
CA VAL A 192 -1.93 4.13 -21.49
C VAL A 192 -0.93 5.03 -22.20
N THR A 193 0.37 4.74 -22.04
CA THR A 193 1.46 5.47 -22.74
C THR A 193 1.37 5.28 -24.26
N GLY A 194 1.05 4.08 -24.73
CA GLY A 194 0.79 3.80 -26.14
C GLY A 194 -0.38 4.62 -26.68
N LEU A 195 -1.53 4.58 -26.01
CA LEU A 195 -2.72 5.35 -26.37
C LEU A 195 -2.44 6.86 -26.41
N TRP A 196 -1.70 7.39 -25.44
CA TRP A 196 -1.25 8.77 -25.43
C TRP A 196 -0.39 9.11 -26.65
N LYS A 197 0.59 8.27 -27.01
CA LYS A 197 1.40 8.45 -28.24
C LYS A 197 0.56 8.44 -29.52
N PHE A 198 -0.55 7.70 -29.54
CA PHE A 198 -1.50 7.71 -30.67
C PHE A 198 -2.44 8.94 -30.69
N GLY A 199 -2.38 9.80 -29.67
CA GLY A 199 -3.13 11.06 -29.59
C GLY A 199 -4.37 11.00 -28.69
N ALA A 200 -4.40 10.09 -27.71
CA ALA A 200 -5.38 10.14 -26.63
C ALA A 200 -5.19 11.40 -25.76
N ASN A 201 -6.23 11.79 -25.03
CA ASN A 201 -6.24 13.01 -24.23
C ASN A 201 -5.08 13.02 -23.19
N PRO A 202 -4.17 14.01 -23.23
CA PRO A 202 -2.97 14.01 -22.38
C PRO A 202 -3.27 14.07 -20.88
N VAL A 203 -4.31 14.81 -20.49
CA VAL A 203 -4.69 14.99 -19.08
C VAL A 203 -5.24 13.68 -18.51
N LEU A 204 -6.13 13.01 -19.25
CA LEU A 204 -6.67 11.72 -18.84
C LEU A 204 -5.56 10.65 -18.78
N SER A 205 -4.71 10.59 -19.82
CA SER A 205 -3.56 9.67 -19.84
C SER A 205 -2.64 9.88 -18.63
N PHE A 206 -2.36 11.13 -18.29
CA PHE A 206 -1.56 11.48 -17.11
C PHE A 206 -2.19 10.94 -15.83
N TRP A 207 -3.46 11.23 -15.57
CA TRP A 207 -4.11 10.79 -14.33
C TRP A 207 -4.24 9.27 -14.24
N LEU A 208 -4.54 8.59 -15.35
CA LEU A 208 -4.58 7.12 -15.38
C LEU A 208 -3.21 6.52 -15.06
N ALA A 209 -2.15 6.98 -15.73
CA ALA A 209 -0.79 6.53 -15.43
C ALA A 209 -0.39 6.87 -13.99
N TYR A 210 -0.73 8.08 -13.51
CA TYR A 210 -0.44 8.52 -12.14
C TYR A 210 -1.08 7.62 -11.10
N ILE A 211 -2.37 7.27 -11.25
CA ILE A 211 -3.08 6.36 -10.35
C ILE A 211 -2.42 4.98 -10.36
N LEU A 212 -2.11 4.45 -11.55
CA LEU A 212 -1.50 3.12 -11.72
C LEU A 212 -0.08 3.02 -11.15
N THR A 213 0.66 4.12 -11.01
CA THR A 213 1.99 4.08 -10.36
C THR A 213 1.94 3.69 -8.89
N ARG A 214 0.81 3.87 -8.21
CA ARG A 214 0.70 3.51 -6.79
C ARG A 214 0.65 2.00 -6.55
N PRO A 215 -0.29 1.22 -7.12
CA PRO A 215 -0.27 -0.23 -6.97
C PRO A 215 1.02 -0.85 -7.52
N LEU A 216 1.64 -0.24 -8.56
CA LEU A 216 2.98 -0.62 -9.00
C LEU A 216 4.01 -0.48 -7.87
N GLY A 217 4.07 0.69 -7.22
CA GLY A 217 5.03 0.98 -6.16
C GLY A 217 4.85 0.10 -4.93
N ALA A 218 3.59 -0.13 -4.51
CA ALA A 218 3.23 -1.02 -3.40
C ALA A 218 3.72 -2.45 -3.66
N ASN A 219 3.31 -3.05 -4.79
CA ASN A 219 3.70 -4.42 -5.16
C ASN A 219 5.23 -4.59 -5.27
N ILE A 220 5.97 -3.57 -5.74
CA ILE A 220 7.44 -3.60 -5.77
C ILE A 220 8.02 -3.56 -4.34
N GLY A 221 7.45 -2.72 -3.47
CA GLY A 221 7.85 -2.61 -2.07
C GLY A 221 7.68 -3.92 -1.34
N ASP A 222 6.49 -4.52 -1.43
CA ASP A 222 6.16 -5.79 -0.82
C ASP A 222 7.05 -6.89 -1.37
N TRP A 223 7.22 -6.96 -2.70
CA TRP A 223 8.10 -7.95 -3.31
C TRP A 223 9.55 -7.85 -2.81
N LEU A 224 10.07 -6.65 -2.58
CA LEU A 224 11.44 -6.45 -2.10
C LEU A 224 11.57 -6.73 -0.59
N ALA A 225 10.57 -6.30 0.19
CA ALA A 225 10.58 -6.39 1.64
C ALA A 225 10.26 -7.80 2.15
N SER A 226 9.31 -8.49 1.51
CA SER A 226 8.80 -9.80 1.91
C SER A 226 9.91 -10.87 2.00
N PRO A 227 9.84 -11.79 2.98
CA PRO A 227 10.83 -12.84 3.16
C PRO A 227 10.85 -13.81 1.97
N LYS A 228 11.99 -14.47 1.76
CA LYS A 228 12.15 -15.43 0.65
C LYS A 228 11.28 -16.68 0.79
N THR A 229 10.91 -16.99 2.02
CA THR A 229 10.07 -18.12 2.39
C THR A 229 8.97 -17.60 3.31
N ALA A 230 7.72 -17.97 3.05
CA ALA A 230 6.60 -17.60 3.91
C ALA A 230 6.80 -18.17 5.32
N THR A 231 6.76 -17.31 6.33
CA THR A 231 6.86 -17.68 7.75
C THR A 231 5.51 -18.19 8.26
N SER A 232 4.42 -17.65 7.71
CA SER A 232 3.04 -18.05 8.02
C SER A 232 2.23 -18.35 6.74
N PRO A 233 1.18 -19.20 6.78
CA PRO A 233 0.32 -19.43 5.63
C PRO A 233 -0.36 -18.13 5.17
N GLY A 234 -0.20 -17.77 3.89
CA GLY A 234 -0.79 -16.56 3.32
C GLY A 234 0.09 -15.30 3.37
N GLU A 235 1.28 -15.35 3.98
CA GLU A 235 2.22 -14.22 3.93
C GLU A 235 2.82 -14.04 2.52
N PRO A 236 2.97 -12.79 2.05
CA PRO A 236 3.60 -12.51 0.76
C PRO A 236 5.09 -12.90 0.79
N VAL A 237 5.55 -13.56 -0.27
CA VAL A 237 6.96 -13.94 -0.49
C VAL A 237 7.68 -12.98 -1.42
N GLY A 238 8.98 -12.78 -1.18
CA GLY A 238 9.77 -11.77 -1.87
C GLY A 238 11.27 -12.02 -1.88
N LEU A 239 12.04 -10.94 -2.04
CA LEU A 239 13.50 -10.99 -2.13
C LEU A 239 14.20 -11.02 -0.76
N GLY A 240 13.46 -10.77 0.32
CA GLY A 240 13.94 -10.86 1.70
C GLY A 240 14.93 -9.77 2.08
N LEU A 241 14.84 -8.58 1.47
CA LEU A 241 15.67 -7.43 1.88
C LEU A 241 15.19 -6.86 3.23
N GLY A 242 13.93 -7.12 3.60
CA GLY A 242 13.28 -6.53 4.76
C GLY A 242 12.81 -5.09 4.49
N THR A 243 11.84 -4.65 5.27
CA THR A 243 11.21 -3.32 5.15
C THR A 243 12.21 -2.18 5.38
N PHE A 244 13.13 -2.34 6.33
CA PHE A 244 14.15 -1.34 6.65
C PHE A 244 15.15 -1.10 5.51
N ALA A 245 15.80 -2.15 5.01
CA ALA A 245 16.82 -2.00 3.97
C ALA A 245 16.21 -1.50 2.66
N THR A 246 15.02 -2.01 2.32
CA THR A 246 14.24 -1.53 1.17
C THR A 246 13.95 -0.04 1.29
N SER A 247 13.42 0.41 2.43
CA SER A 247 13.13 1.83 2.67
C SER A 247 14.38 2.71 2.56
N LEU A 248 15.52 2.27 3.11
CA LEU A 248 16.78 3.04 3.06
C LEU A 248 17.33 3.20 1.64
N ILE A 249 17.28 2.14 0.84
CA ILE A 249 17.72 2.16 -0.57
C ILE A 249 16.89 3.17 -1.37
N PHE A 250 15.56 3.09 -1.25
CA PHE A 250 14.68 3.97 -2.01
C PHE A 250 14.74 5.42 -1.52
N LEU A 251 14.80 5.68 -0.20
CA LEU A 251 14.99 7.03 0.33
C LEU A 251 16.29 7.66 -0.16
N SER A 252 17.37 6.87 -0.23
CA SER A 252 18.66 7.32 -0.77
C SER A 252 18.57 7.64 -2.27
N ALA A 253 17.88 6.81 -3.05
CA ALA A 253 17.65 7.03 -4.48
C ALA A 253 16.75 8.27 -4.75
N ILE A 254 15.71 8.48 -3.93
CA ILE A 254 14.88 9.70 -3.98
C ILE A 254 15.75 10.91 -3.69
N LEU A 255 16.53 10.90 -2.61
CA LEU A 255 17.39 12.01 -2.24
C LEU A 255 18.39 12.35 -3.35
N ALA A 256 19.05 11.34 -3.93
CA ALA A 256 19.97 11.53 -5.06
C ALA A 256 19.26 12.15 -6.28
N THR A 257 18.04 11.69 -6.59
CA THR A 257 17.25 12.22 -7.69
C THR A 257 16.80 13.66 -7.43
N VAL A 258 16.37 13.99 -6.20
CA VAL A 258 15.99 15.36 -5.81
C VAL A 258 17.20 16.29 -5.89
N ILE A 259 18.38 15.86 -5.44
CA ILE A 259 19.63 16.64 -5.56
C ILE A 259 19.96 16.89 -7.04
N TYR A 260 19.89 15.86 -7.87
CA TYR A 260 20.11 15.98 -9.31
C TYR A 260 19.12 16.96 -9.97
N LEU A 261 17.84 16.89 -9.64
CA LEU A 261 16.81 17.80 -10.17
C LEU A 261 17.00 19.24 -9.66
N ALA A 262 17.39 19.41 -8.39
CA ALA A 262 17.69 20.72 -7.82
C ALA A 262 18.87 21.41 -8.53
N ILE A 263 19.88 20.64 -8.96
CA ILE A 263 21.06 21.14 -9.69
C ILE A 263 20.74 21.34 -11.17
N SER A 264 20.18 20.33 -11.84
CA SER A 264 19.96 20.33 -13.29
C SER A 264 18.79 21.21 -13.73
N ARG A 265 17.78 21.40 -12.86
CA ARG A 265 16.52 22.10 -13.14
C ARG A 265 15.79 21.60 -14.39
N SER A 266 16.06 20.36 -14.80
CA SER A 266 15.50 19.75 -16.01
C SER A 266 13.99 19.52 -15.94
N ASP A 267 13.40 19.63 -14.75
CA ASP A 267 11.99 19.48 -14.41
C ASP A 267 11.26 20.82 -14.21
N VAL A 268 11.95 21.94 -14.40
CA VAL A 268 11.35 23.29 -14.39
C VAL A 268 10.75 23.59 -15.77
N ALA A 269 9.49 24.03 -15.79
CA ALA A 269 8.72 24.28 -17.02
C ALA A 269 9.47 25.14 -18.06
N GLU A 270 10.05 26.25 -17.63
CA GLU A 270 10.82 27.14 -18.50
C GLU A 270 12.03 26.44 -19.14
N THR A 271 12.77 25.64 -18.37
CA THR A 271 13.94 24.90 -18.87
C THR A 271 13.53 23.76 -19.82
N TYR A 272 12.39 23.12 -19.57
CA TYR A 272 11.85 22.06 -20.41
C TYR A 272 11.35 22.61 -21.76
N GLU A 273 10.56 23.68 -21.77
CA GLU A 273 10.06 24.33 -22.99
C GLU A 273 11.21 24.83 -23.90
N LEU A 274 12.32 25.28 -23.31
CA LEU A 274 13.51 25.71 -24.05
C LEU A 274 14.28 24.54 -24.70
N THR A 275 14.16 23.33 -24.16
CA THR A 275 14.92 22.14 -24.60
C THR A 275 14.10 21.16 -25.44
N HIS A 276 12.76 21.19 -25.34
CA HIS A 276 11.88 20.24 -26.00
C HIS A 276 10.79 20.96 -26.83
N GLY A 277 10.68 20.61 -28.11
CA GLY A 277 9.73 21.20 -29.06
C GLY A 277 8.26 20.84 -28.80
N LEU A 278 7.37 21.61 -29.44
CA LEU A 278 5.92 21.69 -29.22
C LEU A 278 5.22 20.34 -28.90
N PRO A 279 4.26 20.34 -27.95
CA PRO A 279 3.55 19.14 -27.52
C PRO A 279 2.75 18.48 -28.66
N VAL A 280 2.53 17.16 -28.53
CA VAL A 280 1.70 16.36 -29.45
C VAL A 280 0.37 17.08 -29.70
N THR A 281 0.15 17.54 -30.93
CA THR A 281 -1.12 18.15 -31.32
C THR A 281 -2.18 17.06 -31.40
N THR A 282 -3.04 16.98 -30.39
CA THR A 282 -4.19 16.07 -30.40
C THR A 282 -5.27 16.64 -31.32
N ASN A 283 -5.95 15.74 -32.04
CA ASN A 283 -7.14 16.06 -32.83
C ASN A 283 -8.35 15.45 -32.10
N PRO A 284 -9.51 16.12 -32.02
CA PRO A 284 -10.72 15.57 -31.39
C PRO A 284 -11.08 14.15 -31.82
N ARG A 285 -10.80 13.77 -33.08
CA ARG A 285 -11.02 12.40 -33.56
C ARG A 285 -10.10 11.39 -32.87
N LYS A 286 -8.81 11.71 -32.72
CA LYS A 286 -7.84 10.87 -32.03
C LYS A 286 -8.16 10.76 -30.54
N GLU A 287 -8.63 11.84 -29.91
CA GLU A 287 -9.04 11.81 -28.51
C GLU A 287 -10.25 10.90 -28.29
N ARG A 288 -11.26 10.93 -29.17
CA ARG A 288 -12.41 10.01 -29.10
C ARG A 288 -12.00 8.54 -29.30
N ILE A 289 -11.10 8.27 -30.25
CA ILE A 289 -10.55 6.93 -30.44
C ILE A 289 -9.77 6.48 -29.20
N GLY A 290 -8.94 7.37 -28.63
CA GLY A 290 -8.20 7.13 -27.40
C GLY A 290 -9.12 6.85 -26.20
N LEU A 291 -10.23 7.58 -26.08
CA LEU A 291 -11.24 7.33 -25.06
C LEU A 291 -11.88 5.95 -25.20
N GLY A 292 -12.20 5.53 -26.43
CA GLY A 292 -12.63 4.16 -26.72
C GLY A 292 -11.56 3.13 -26.33
N GLY A 293 -10.28 3.43 -26.61
CA GLY A 293 -9.14 2.62 -26.19
C GLY A 293 -9.04 2.45 -24.68
N PHE A 294 -9.23 3.53 -23.89
CA PHE A 294 -9.28 3.43 -22.43
C PHE A 294 -10.47 2.60 -21.94
N GLY A 295 -11.64 2.75 -22.56
CA GLY A 295 -12.81 1.92 -22.25
C GLY A 295 -12.55 0.43 -22.49
N THR A 296 -11.98 0.08 -23.65
CA THR A 296 -11.58 -1.30 -23.96
C THR A 296 -10.54 -1.82 -22.98
N LEU A 297 -9.55 -1.01 -22.62
CA LEU A 297 -8.53 -1.38 -21.64
C LEU A 297 -9.17 -1.66 -20.28
N ALA A 298 -10.09 -0.81 -19.81
CA ALA A 298 -10.78 -1.01 -18.54
C ALA A 298 -11.62 -2.31 -18.53
N VAL A 299 -12.38 -2.56 -19.61
CA VAL A 299 -13.15 -3.81 -19.76
C VAL A 299 -12.24 -5.04 -19.77
N ALA A 300 -11.13 -4.97 -20.50
CA ALA A 300 -10.14 -6.05 -20.55
C ALA A 300 -9.51 -6.32 -19.18
N THR A 301 -9.18 -5.27 -18.41
CA THR A 301 -8.67 -5.40 -17.04
C THR A 301 -9.69 -6.07 -16.13
N ILE A 302 -10.95 -5.64 -16.17
CA ILE A 302 -12.02 -6.25 -15.36
C ILE A 302 -12.19 -7.73 -15.75
N ALA A 303 -12.23 -8.04 -17.05
CA ALA A 303 -12.35 -9.40 -17.53
C ALA A 303 -11.17 -10.28 -17.07
N LEU A 304 -9.94 -9.73 -17.09
CA LEU A 304 -8.74 -10.41 -16.59
C LEU A 304 -8.84 -10.67 -15.08
N LEU A 305 -9.25 -9.68 -14.28
CA LEU A 305 -9.39 -9.82 -12.83
C LEU A 305 -10.49 -10.81 -12.45
N VAL A 306 -11.63 -10.79 -13.16
CA VAL A 306 -12.72 -11.77 -12.97
C VAL A 306 -12.24 -13.17 -13.36
N TRP A 307 -11.55 -13.31 -14.50
CA TRP A 307 -10.98 -14.58 -14.91
C TRP A 307 -9.97 -15.12 -13.89
N ALA A 308 -9.08 -14.26 -13.40
CA ALA A 308 -8.09 -14.60 -12.38
C ALA A 308 -8.78 -15.02 -11.08
N HIS A 309 -9.78 -14.27 -10.62
CA HIS A 309 -10.57 -14.60 -9.43
C HIS A 309 -11.25 -15.97 -9.50
N HIS A 310 -11.69 -16.38 -10.69
CA HIS A 310 -12.32 -17.69 -10.90
C HIS A 310 -11.32 -18.85 -11.11
N GLN A 311 -10.01 -18.59 -11.16
CA GLN A 311 -9.04 -19.68 -11.20
C GLN A 311 -8.98 -20.39 -9.83
N PRO A 312 -8.72 -21.71 -9.81
CA PRO A 312 -8.47 -22.41 -8.56
C PRO A 312 -7.20 -21.86 -7.91
N HIS A 313 -7.39 -21.09 -6.83
CA HIS A 313 -6.29 -20.50 -6.07
C HIS A 313 -5.67 -21.55 -5.18
N VAL A 314 -4.45 -21.99 -5.53
CA VAL A 314 -3.62 -22.77 -4.62
C VAL A 314 -2.94 -21.79 -3.68
N THR A 315 -3.45 -21.67 -2.46
CA THR A 315 -2.84 -20.85 -1.40
C THR A 315 -1.61 -21.51 -0.79
N CYS A 316 -1.25 -22.70 -1.29
CA CYS A 316 -0.22 -23.53 -0.71
C CYS A 316 0.31 -24.58 -1.71
N ASP A 317 1.52 -25.08 -1.47
CA ASP A 317 2.15 -26.19 -2.19
C ASP A 317 1.88 -27.53 -1.49
N PRO A 318 1.17 -28.47 -2.13
CA PRO A 318 0.91 -29.80 -1.57
C PRO A 318 2.17 -30.67 -1.46
N THR A 319 3.27 -30.31 -2.12
CA THR A 319 4.54 -31.06 -2.08
C THR A 319 5.53 -30.55 -1.02
N GLY A 320 5.30 -29.33 -0.49
CA GLY A 320 6.19 -28.67 0.47
C GLY A 320 7.60 -28.37 -0.07
N ARG A 321 7.77 -28.34 -1.40
CA ARG A 321 9.05 -28.11 -2.09
C ARG A 321 9.13 -26.75 -2.77
N SER A 322 8.00 -26.04 -2.86
CA SER A 322 7.90 -24.73 -3.46
C SER A 322 8.65 -23.71 -2.59
N GLU A 323 9.54 -22.96 -3.22
CA GLU A 323 10.21 -21.82 -2.59
C GLU A 323 9.27 -20.60 -2.47
N THR A 324 8.14 -20.60 -3.18
CA THR A 324 7.27 -19.43 -3.32
C THR A 324 5.83 -19.63 -2.82
N LEU A 325 5.47 -20.85 -2.40
CA LEU A 325 4.15 -21.16 -1.84
C LEU A 325 4.34 -21.90 -0.51
N PRO A 326 3.61 -21.53 0.56
CA PRO A 326 3.70 -22.23 1.84
C PRO A 326 3.21 -23.68 1.68
N ALA A 327 3.73 -24.63 2.46
CA ALA A 327 3.22 -26.00 2.41
C ALA A 327 1.71 -26.04 2.74
N CYS A 328 0.94 -26.89 2.06
CA CYS A 328 -0.49 -26.96 2.33
C CYS A 328 -0.80 -27.32 3.79
N PRO A 329 -1.80 -26.66 4.40
CA PRO A 329 -2.33 -27.08 5.69
C PRO A 329 -2.55 -28.58 5.66
N LYS A 330 -2.05 -29.29 6.67
CA LYS A 330 -2.45 -30.67 6.88
C LYS A 330 -3.98 -30.66 6.99
N ALA A 331 -4.64 -31.61 6.32
CA ALA A 331 -6.10 -31.67 6.22
C ALA A 331 -6.78 -31.31 7.56
N ALA A 332 -7.85 -30.50 7.48
CA ALA A 332 -8.61 -30.07 8.65
C ALA A 332 -8.90 -31.26 9.60
N MET A 333 -8.74 -31.03 10.90
CA MET A 333 -9.05 -32.06 11.89
C MET A 333 -10.51 -32.49 11.77
N THR A 334 -10.76 -33.79 11.84
CA THR A 334 -12.11 -34.31 12.07
C THR A 334 -12.59 -33.90 13.46
N ALA A 335 -13.91 -33.83 13.69
CA ALA A 335 -14.48 -33.48 14.99
C ALA A 335 -13.89 -34.30 16.17
N GLY A 336 -13.58 -35.58 15.94
CA GLY A 336 -12.93 -36.43 16.95
C GLY A 336 -11.46 -36.06 17.20
N GLN A 337 -10.73 -35.64 16.17
CA GLN A 337 -9.35 -35.15 16.31
C GLN A 337 -9.32 -33.79 17.02
N THR A 338 -10.28 -32.91 16.72
CA THR A 338 -10.36 -31.61 17.36
C THR A 338 -10.70 -31.71 18.85
N ALA A 339 -11.64 -32.59 19.20
CA ALA A 339 -11.93 -32.88 20.61
C ALA A 339 -10.68 -33.41 21.35
N ALA A 340 -9.92 -34.31 20.72
CA ALA A 340 -8.67 -34.82 21.28
C ALA A 340 -7.59 -33.73 21.43
N ALA A 341 -7.49 -32.81 20.47
CA ALA A 341 -6.58 -31.67 20.52
C ALA A 341 -6.95 -30.71 21.66
N VAL A 342 -8.22 -30.33 21.80
CA VAL A 342 -8.68 -29.49 22.92
C VAL A 342 -8.40 -30.16 24.26
N THR A 343 -8.69 -31.46 24.40
CA THR A 343 -8.38 -32.21 25.63
C THR A 343 -6.87 -32.26 25.94
N LYS A 344 -6.00 -32.27 24.92
CA LYS A 344 -4.54 -32.17 25.09
C LYS A 344 -4.18 -30.83 25.73
N TYR A 345 -4.73 -29.71 25.24
CA TYR A 345 -4.46 -28.37 25.78
C TYR A 345 -5.03 -28.19 27.19
N GLU A 346 -6.26 -28.66 27.45
CA GLU A 346 -6.84 -28.64 28.80
C GLU A 346 -5.95 -29.34 29.83
N LYS A 347 -5.34 -30.48 29.47
CA LYS A 347 -4.41 -31.20 30.35
C LYS A 347 -3.12 -30.42 30.60
N LEU A 348 -2.58 -29.75 29.58
CA LEU A 348 -1.38 -28.92 29.72
C LEU A 348 -1.67 -27.72 30.63
N VAL A 349 -2.81 -27.04 30.45
CA VAL A 349 -3.26 -25.95 31.32
C VAL A 349 -3.41 -26.43 32.77
N GLN A 350 -4.08 -27.57 33.00
CA GLN A 350 -4.22 -28.14 34.35
C GLN A 350 -2.87 -28.48 34.99
N THR A 351 -1.93 -29.00 34.19
CA THR A 351 -0.58 -29.34 34.66
C THR A 351 0.18 -28.08 35.07
N ALA A 352 0.12 -27.03 34.26
CA ALA A 352 0.76 -25.75 34.55
C ALA A 352 0.17 -25.09 35.82
N ILE A 353 -1.15 -25.07 35.97
CA ILE A 353 -1.82 -24.58 37.19
C ILE A 353 -1.34 -25.35 38.43
N ALA A 354 -1.21 -26.67 38.34
CA ALA A 354 -0.75 -27.49 39.46
C ALA A 354 0.73 -27.20 39.82
N GLN A 355 1.57 -26.96 38.81
CA GLN A 355 2.98 -26.62 39.00
C GLN A 355 3.17 -25.23 39.62
N ASP A 356 2.37 -24.24 39.22
CA ASP A 356 2.39 -22.91 39.83
C ASP A 356 1.97 -22.94 41.31
N LYS A 357 0.89 -23.67 41.61
CA LYS A 357 0.43 -23.87 43.00
C LYS A 357 1.44 -24.59 43.87
N ALA A 358 2.26 -25.45 43.27
CA ALA A 358 3.36 -26.14 43.93
C ALA A 358 4.64 -25.28 44.04
N GLY A 359 4.64 -24.05 43.53
CA GLY A 359 5.79 -23.15 43.52
C GLY A 359 6.89 -23.54 42.52
N SER A 360 6.57 -24.37 41.52
CA SER A 360 7.53 -24.92 40.55
C SER A 360 7.59 -24.10 39.26
N ALA A 361 8.05 -22.85 39.36
CA ALA A 361 8.03 -21.87 38.26
C ALA A 361 8.75 -22.33 36.97
N ALA A 362 9.86 -23.09 37.09
CA ALA A 362 10.57 -23.61 35.93
C ALA A 362 9.78 -24.72 35.21
N ALA A 363 9.03 -25.54 35.96
CA ALA A 363 8.23 -26.62 35.40
C ALA A 363 6.96 -26.09 34.72
N SER A 364 6.29 -25.09 35.33
CA SER A 364 5.14 -24.42 34.71
C SER A 364 5.54 -23.67 33.45
N HIS A 365 6.65 -22.92 33.48
CA HIS A 365 7.19 -22.28 32.29
C HIS A 365 7.50 -23.27 31.17
N ALA A 366 8.13 -24.41 31.46
CA ALA A 366 8.41 -25.44 30.44
C ALA A 366 7.12 -26.05 29.87
N THR A 367 6.09 -26.22 30.71
CA THR A 367 4.79 -26.74 30.29
C THR A 367 4.04 -25.75 29.39
N VAL A 368 4.07 -24.45 29.71
CA VAL A 368 3.46 -23.41 28.87
C VAL A 368 4.24 -23.23 27.57
N GLN A 369 5.56 -23.32 27.58
CA GLN A 369 6.36 -23.31 26.35
C GLN A 369 5.98 -24.47 25.43
N LYS A 370 5.86 -25.68 25.98
CA LYS A 370 5.41 -26.84 25.20
C LYS A 370 3.99 -26.62 24.66
N MET A 371 3.11 -26.05 25.47
CA MET A 371 1.75 -25.72 25.04
C MET A 371 1.74 -24.76 23.85
N ARG A 372 2.61 -23.74 23.85
CA ARG A 372 2.84 -22.84 22.72
C ARG A 372 3.29 -23.59 21.47
N ASP A 373 4.36 -24.38 21.60
CA ASP A 373 4.95 -25.11 20.46
C ASP A 373 3.93 -26.09 19.83
N ASP A 374 3.14 -26.75 20.68
CA ASP A 374 2.05 -27.63 20.27
C ASP A 374 0.91 -26.86 19.58
N TRP A 375 0.52 -25.71 20.14
CA TRP A 375 -0.55 -24.83 19.63
C TRP A 375 -0.21 -24.31 18.23
N ASP A 376 1.01 -23.83 18.03
CA ASP A 376 1.52 -23.40 16.71
C ASP A 376 1.52 -24.56 15.70
N ALA A 377 1.90 -25.76 16.13
CA ALA A 377 1.94 -26.93 15.27
C ALA A 377 0.54 -27.37 14.80
N ASP A 378 -0.48 -27.19 15.64
CA ASP A 378 -1.87 -27.52 15.34
C ASP A 378 -2.66 -26.37 14.68
N ALA A 379 -2.15 -25.13 14.71
CA ALA A 379 -2.84 -23.90 14.29
C ALA A 379 -3.49 -24.04 12.90
N THR A 380 -2.73 -24.48 11.90
CA THR A 380 -3.23 -24.64 10.52
C THR A 380 -4.39 -25.62 10.41
N SER A 381 -4.38 -26.68 11.23
CA SER A 381 -5.40 -27.74 11.20
C SER A 381 -6.67 -27.37 11.96
N LEU A 382 -6.54 -26.56 13.02
CA LEU A 382 -7.64 -26.06 13.85
C LEU A 382 -8.34 -24.85 13.22
N GLN A 383 -7.57 -23.92 12.64
CA GLN A 383 -8.09 -22.76 11.89
C GLN A 383 -9.00 -23.16 10.74
N ALA A 384 -8.67 -24.26 10.06
CA ALA A 384 -9.43 -24.79 8.94
C ALA A 384 -10.80 -25.36 9.36
N VAL A 385 -10.97 -25.71 10.64
CA VAL A 385 -12.25 -26.19 11.19
C VAL A 385 -13.13 -24.99 11.55
N ASN A 386 -12.59 -24.05 12.33
CA ASN A 386 -13.34 -22.86 12.78
C ASN A 386 -12.41 -21.71 13.13
N THR A 387 -12.26 -20.78 12.19
CA THR A 387 -11.37 -19.62 12.32
C THR A 387 -11.79 -18.69 13.45
N THR A 388 -13.08 -18.49 13.68
CA THR A 388 -13.57 -17.60 14.75
C THR A 388 -13.23 -18.15 16.14
N THR A 389 -13.46 -19.44 16.36
CA THR A 389 -13.10 -20.11 17.63
C THR A 389 -11.59 -20.15 17.81
N TRP A 390 -10.82 -20.40 16.75
CA TRP A 390 -9.37 -20.34 16.79
C TRP A 390 -8.89 -18.97 17.26
N THR A 391 -9.26 -17.89 16.56
CA THR A 391 -8.81 -16.53 16.87
C THR A 391 -9.14 -16.12 18.30
N LEU A 392 -10.30 -16.53 18.83
CA LEU A 392 -10.64 -16.26 20.23
C LEU A 392 -9.64 -16.94 21.19
N LEU A 393 -9.41 -18.25 21.02
CA LEU A 393 -8.52 -19.02 21.89
C LEU A 393 -7.06 -18.61 21.73
N ASP A 394 -6.65 -18.21 20.52
CA ASP A 394 -5.32 -17.74 20.19
C ASP A 394 -5.00 -16.42 20.93
N ASN A 395 -5.93 -15.46 20.92
CA ASN A 395 -5.80 -14.24 21.72
C ASN A 395 -5.67 -14.52 23.22
N GLN A 396 -6.34 -15.56 23.73
CA GLN A 396 -6.23 -15.96 25.14
C GLN A 396 -4.91 -16.69 25.43
N MET A 397 -4.41 -17.47 24.48
CA MET A 397 -3.09 -18.08 24.55
C MET A 397 -2.01 -16.99 24.65
N ASP A 398 -2.10 -15.93 23.84
CA ASP A 398 -1.15 -14.82 23.86
C ASP A 398 -1.08 -14.11 25.22
N GLU A 399 -2.23 -13.89 25.88
CA GLU A 399 -2.25 -13.30 27.23
C GLU A 399 -1.58 -14.22 28.27
N VAL A 400 -1.69 -15.54 28.11
CA VAL A 400 -0.92 -16.51 28.90
C VAL A 400 0.57 -16.40 28.60
N LEU A 401 1.00 -16.45 27.33
CA LEU A 401 2.42 -16.38 26.96
C LEU A 401 3.09 -15.10 27.47
N LYS A 402 2.37 -13.98 27.38
CA LYS A 402 2.78 -12.69 27.95
C LYS A 402 2.94 -12.73 29.47
N ALA A 403 2.04 -13.39 30.20
CA ALA A 403 2.18 -13.57 31.65
C ALA A 403 3.40 -14.43 32.03
N TYR A 404 3.82 -15.35 31.17
CA TYR A 404 5.04 -16.16 31.35
C TYR A 404 6.31 -15.54 30.75
N ALA A 405 6.18 -14.42 30.01
CA ALA A 405 7.25 -13.82 29.22
C ALA A 405 7.86 -14.76 28.16
N ILE A 406 7.05 -15.69 27.65
CA ILE A 406 7.41 -16.55 26.52
C ILE A 406 7.23 -15.73 25.23
N ASP A 407 8.22 -15.74 24.35
CA ASP A 407 8.29 -14.96 23.09
C ASP A 407 8.23 -13.43 23.21
N HIS A 408 8.26 -12.92 24.44
CA HIS A 408 8.25 -11.49 24.73
C HIS A 408 9.51 -11.07 25.48
N GLY A 409 10.66 -11.12 24.80
CA GLY A 409 12.00 -10.93 25.39
C GLY A 409 12.26 -9.62 26.15
N ASN A 410 11.34 -8.65 26.10
CA ASN A 410 11.42 -7.38 26.82
C ASN A 410 10.46 -7.29 28.03
N ILE A 411 9.62 -8.29 28.27
CA ILE A 411 8.62 -8.33 29.34
C ILE A 411 9.13 -9.21 30.49
N LYS A 412 8.91 -8.80 31.74
CA LYS A 412 9.17 -9.66 32.91
C LYS A 412 7.96 -10.54 33.18
N SER A 413 8.20 -11.79 33.60
CA SER A 413 7.13 -12.69 34.00
C SER A 413 6.25 -12.08 35.09
N ALA A 414 4.94 -12.27 34.94
CA ALA A 414 3.96 -11.80 35.92
C ALA A 414 4.06 -12.62 37.22
N PRO A 415 3.53 -12.10 38.35
CA PRO A 415 3.43 -12.88 39.58
C PRO A 415 2.60 -14.14 39.38
N ALA A 416 2.90 -15.21 40.12
CA ALA A 416 2.23 -16.51 40.01
C ALA A 416 0.69 -16.43 40.08
N ALA A 417 0.16 -15.52 40.91
CA ALA A 417 -1.30 -15.30 41.01
C ALA A 417 -1.93 -14.81 39.70
N GLU A 418 -1.22 -13.99 38.91
CA GLU A 418 -1.71 -13.53 37.60
C GLU A 418 -1.51 -14.61 36.53
N GLN A 419 -0.42 -15.38 36.59
CA GLN A 419 -0.20 -16.54 35.71
C GLN A 419 -1.32 -17.60 35.88
N GLU A 420 -1.65 -17.95 37.13
CA GLU A 420 -2.74 -18.87 37.46
C GLU A 420 -4.09 -18.35 36.96
N LYS A 421 -4.32 -17.04 37.06
CA LYS A 421 -5.56 -16.41 36.60
C LYS A 421 -5.70 -16.50 35.09
N GLN A 422 -4.65 -16.19 34.31
CA GLN A 422 -4.68 -16.28 32.85
C GLN A 422 -4.88 -17.73 32.38
N LEU A 423 -4.20 -18.69 32.99
CA LEU A 423 -4.44 -20.12 32.74
C LEU A 423 -5.87 -20.54 33.09
N GLY A 424 -6.45 -19.96 34.15
CA GLY A 424 -7.84 -20.20 34.55
C GLY A 424 -8.86 -19.71 33.52
N VAL A 425 -8.62 -18.55 32.90
CA VAL A 425 -9.44 -17.99 31.81
C VAL A 425 -9.34 -18.87 30.58
N LEU A 426 -8.11 -19.17 30.12
CA LEU A 426 -7.87 -20.02 28.96
C LEU A 426 -8.53 -21.41 29.11
N ARG A 427 -8.49 -22.00 30.31
CA ARG A 427 -9.21 -23.26 30.60
C ARG A 427 -10.72 -23.11 30.45
N GLY A 428 -11.28 -22.02 30.96
CA GLY A 428 -12.71 -21.74 30.84
C GLY A 428 -13.14 -21.66 29.38
N ASP A 429 -12.33 -21.01 28.56
CA ASP A 429 -12.61 -20.82 27.13
C ASP A 429 -12.46 -22.13 26.34
N PHE A 430 -11.48 -22.99 26.67
CA PHE A 430 -11.40 -24.35 26.11
C PHE A 430 -12.65 -25.18 26.41
N THR A 431 -13.25 -25.02 27.59
CA THR A 431 -14.49 -25.74 27.97
C THR A 431 -15.76 -25.11 27.41
N GLY A 432 -15.74 -23.81 27.11
CA GLY A 432 -16.91 -23.04 26.68
C GLY A 432 -17.09 -22.94 25.16
N HIS A 433 -16.03 -23.19 24.40
CA HIS A 433 -16.01 -23.05 22.95
C HIS A 433 -15.70 -24.38 22.25
N HIS A 434 -16.40 -24.63 21.15
CA HIS A 434 -16.19 -25.80 20.30
C HIS A 434 -15.69 -25.37 18.93
N PHE A 435 -14.74 -26.12 18.39
CA PHE A 435 -14.28 -26.00 17.01
C PHE A 435 -15.25 -26.69 16.07
#